data_AF-A0A2A3HJU1-F1
#
_entry.id   AF-A0A2A3HJU1-F1
#
_cell.length_a   1.000
_cell.length_b   1.000
_cell.length_c   1.000
_cell.angle_alpha   90.00
_cell.angle_beta   90.00
_cell.angle_gamma   90.00
#
_symmetry.space_group_name_H-M   'P 1'
#
loop_
_entity.id
_entity.type
_entity.pdbx_description
1 polymer ?
#
loop_
_entity_poly.entity_id
_entity_poly.type
_entity_poly.pdbx_seq_one_letter_code
_entity_poly.pdbx_strand_id
1 'polypeptide(L)'
;MNVYNDIVQWSFSKPMFVRDALRRLFCNRQLTEQDISELKEIIKKDHGLSEIDINAKAVCEEDIPSESCDVTQIRIKQISSPHNIAALFGEKPLNFSPKGLSIVYGKNGSGKSSYSKILKKLCWSRDKDVVLKKNVYTNDLSAQSVAISFFEGEKENTFVWQEGKSTDKRLNSIYVFDSKCADIYLNKENPAEYKPVGIDVLERLVELYASLSASFDSDIQSLQKKKPQLAEKYKDTSIFSWYDKLKESQRKDIEEKISFTSTQNKRYEILDKALKDSNVLQTNNILKLKKERYHALQKKLSPIEKLFEKDSLNDVKRLKEDFKSKEQANKVAIESYKTDNEFDIGGTAWKELWNAARKYAEELQKDYPVTSNAHGSFCILCHQPLSDKAKERVLKFDSYVQDATSKSLNQAKIKKDQKLTEYISIPHILISDELRKELIEDGVEAEKIEAYCSCSA
;
A
#
# COMPACT_ATOMS: atom_id res chain seq x y z
N MET A 1 47.33 31.27 9.48
CA MET A 1 45.90 30.95 9.72
C MET A 1 45.10 31.88 8.84
N ASN A 2 44.72 31.33 7.70
CA ASN A 2 44.08 32.05 6.60
C ASN A 2 42.56 32.13 6.83
N VAL A 3 41.97 33.30 6.60
CA VAL A 3 40.51 33.52 6.65
C VAL A 3 39.74 32.49 5.82
N TYR A 4 40.31 31.99 4.71
CA TYR A 4 39.73 30.91 3.92
C TYR A 4 39.57 29.61 4.71
N ASN A 5 40.58 29.20 5.49
CA ASN A 5 40.51 28.01 6.33
C ASN A 5 39.46 28.19 7.44
N ASP A 6 39.40 29.36 8.05
CA ASP A 6 38.41 29.64 9.09
C ASP A 6 36.98 29.58 8.54
N ILE A 7 36.74 30.08 7.32
CA ILE A 7 35.44 29.97 6.65
C ILE A 7 35.10 28.51 6.32
N VAL A 8 36.07 27.72 5.84
CA VAL A 8 35.86 26.28 5.57
C VAL A 8 35.53 25.53 6.88
N GLN A 9 36.26 25.78 7.96
CA GLN A 9 35.98 25.20 9.28
C GLN A 9 34.59 25.61 9.80
N TRP A 10 34.24 26.90 9.68
CA TRP A 10 32.91 27.41 10.02
C TRP A 10 31.80 26.70 9.22
N SER A 11 32.05 26.40 7.94
CA SER A 11 31.09 25.76 7.05
C SER A 11 30.72 24.32 7.43
N PHE A 12 31.55 23.62 8.23
CA PHE A 12 31.26 22.24 8.66
C PHE A 12 30.01 22.12 9.52
N SER A 13 29.63 23.20 10.21
CA SER A 13 28.39 23.27 10.99
C SER A 13 27.16 23.66 10.17
N LYS A 14 27.31 23.87 8.85
CA LYS A 14 26.27 24.43 7.97
C LYS A 14 25.67 23.36 7.04
N PRO A 15 24.42 23.57 6.58
CA PRO A 15 23.80 22.69 5.59
C PRO A 15 24.61 22.55 4.30
N MET A 16 24.42 21.44 3.58
CA MET A 16 25.19 21.11 2.38
C MET A 16 25.07 22.16 1.27
N PHE A 17 23.90 22.79 1.10
CA PHE A 17 23.75 23.87 0.12
C PHE A 17 24.65 25.08 0.42
N VAL A 18 24.90 25.40 1.70
CA VAL A 18 25.81 26.49 2.09
C VAL A 18 27.25 26.14 1.75
N ARG A 19 27.62 24.88 1.97
CA ARG A 19 28.96 24.37 1.66
C ARG A 19 29.21 24.36 0.14
N ASP A 20 28.21 24.00 -0.66
CA ASP A 20 28.30 24.09 -2.13
C ASP A 20 28.29 25.55 -2.63
N ALA A 21 27.49 26.42 -2.03
CA ALA A 21 27.51 27.86 -2.32
C ALA A 21 28.89 28.47 -2.08
N LEU A 22 29.51 28.18 -0.93
CA LEU A 22 30.88 28.61 -0.62
C LEU A 22 31.89 28.10 -1.64
N ARG A 23 31.83 26.81 -2.01
CA ARG A 23 32.67 26.22 -3.06
C ARG A 23 32.58 27.00 -4.37
N ARG A 24 31.35 27.35 -4.80
CA ARG A 24 31.11 28.14 -6.02
C ARG A 24 31.63 29.57 -5.87
N LEU A 25 31.41 30.22 -4.72
CA LEU A 25 31.84 31.60 -4.45
C LEU A 25 33.36 31.76 -4.30
N PHE A 26 34.08 30.72 -3.86
CA PHE A 26 35.54 30.71 -3.86
C PHE A 26 36.12 30.57 -5.27
N CYS A 27 35.43 29.85 -6.16
CA CYS A 27 35.89 29.62 -7.53
C CYS A 27 35.45 30.73 -8.51
N ASN A 28 34.28 31.33 -8.27
CA ASN A 28 33.62 32.26 -9.19
C ASN A 28 33.35 33.60 -8.50
N ARG A 29 33.55 34.72 -9.22
CA ARG A 29 33.25 36.07 -8.72
C ARG A 29 31.74 36.25 -8.51
N GLN A 30 30.96 35.89 -9.53
CA GLN A 30 29.50 35.95 -9.55
C GLN A 30 28.96 34.57 -9.90
N LEU A 31 27.88 34.20 -9.23
CA LEU A 31 27.12 33.02 -9.56
C LEU A 31 26.21 33.32 -10.74
N THR A 32 26.12 32.39 -11.67
CA THR A 32 25.22 32.45 -12.81
C THR A 32 23.78 32.17 -12.37
N GLU A 33 22.79 32.51 -13.20
CA GLU A 33 21.40 32.11 -12.94
C GLU A 33 21.25 30.59 -12.81
N GLN A 34 22.06 29.83 -13.57
CA GLN A 34 22.12 28.38 -13.46
C GLN A 34 22.63 27.94 -12.07
N ASP A 35 23.68 28.56 -11.56
CA ASP A 35 24.18 28.25 -10.20
C ASP A 35 23.10 28.49 -9.13
N ILE A 36 22.36 29.59 -9.24
CA ILE A 36 21.25 29.92 -8.32
C ILE A 36 20.13 28.89 -8.45
N SER A 37 19.77 28.51 -9.68
CA SER A 37 18.75 27.48 -9.94
C SER A 37 19.15 26.11 -9.37
N GLU A 38 20.40 25.70 -9.53
CA GLU A 38 20.90 24.44 -8.97
C GLU A 38 20.89 24.46 -7.45
N LEU A 39 21.32 25.56 -6.82
CA LEU A 39 21.27 25.73 -5.36
C LEU A 39 19.83 25.70 -4.83
N LYS A 40 18.89 26.29 -5.57
CA LYS A 40 17.46 26.24 -5.25
C LYS A 40 16.93 24.80 -5.27
N GLU A 41 17.30 24.00 -6.27
CA GLU A 41 16.90 22.59 -6.36
C GLU A 41 17.55 21.74 -5.25
N ILE A 42 18.80 22.00 -4.88
CA ILE A 42 19.44 21.37 -3.71
C ILE A 42 18.63 21.64 -2.44
N ILE A 43 18.23 22.90 -2.20
CA ILE A 43 17.41 23.25 -1.02
C ILE A 43 16.05 22.55 -1.05
N LYS A 44 15.39 22.47 -2.21
CA LYS A 44 14.12 21.74 -2.35
C LYS A 44 14.29 20.24 -2.08
N LYS A 45 15.37 19.63 -2.57
CA LYS A 45 15.69 18.21 -2.34
C LYS A 45 15.90 17.92 -0.85
N ASP A 46 16.67 18.78 -0.16
CA ASP A 46 16.90 18.65 1.29
C ASP A 46 15.59 18.70 2.11
N HIS A 47 14.52 19.29 1.56
CA HIS A 47 13.19 19.36 2.17
C HIS A 47 12.15 18.40 1.56
N GLY A 48 12.56 17.48 0.67
CA GLY A 48 11.65 16.50 0.05
C GLY A 48 10.64 17.11 -0.94
N LEU A 49 11.01 18.22 -1.59
CA LEU A 49 10.19 18.95 -2.56
C LEU A 49 10.68 18.77 -4.01
N SER A 50 11.82 18.12 -4.23
CA SER A 50 12.38 17.86 -5.55
C SER A 50 13.02 16.48 -5.61
N GLU A 51 12.78 15.76 -6.70
CA GLU A 51 13.39 14.44 -7.02
C GLU A 51 14.56 14.58 -7.99
N ILE A 52 14.97 15.81 -8.33
CA ILE A 52 16.05 16.05 -9.26
C ILE A 52 17.37 15.53 -8.68
N ASP A 53 18.11 14.76 -9.48
CA ASP A 53 19.42 14.22 -9.10
C ASP A 53 20.54 15.26 -9.24
N ILE A 54 20.47 16.30 -8.41
CA ILE A 54 21.58 17.23 -8.17
C ILE A 54 22.16 16.93 -6.79
N ASN A 55 23.48 16.76 -6.73
CA ASN A 55 24.20 16.46 -5.50
C ASN A 55 25.11 17.63 -5.13
N ALA A 56 24.86 18.22 -3.97
CA ALA A 56 25.67 19.30 -3.41
C ALA A 56 27.11 18.81 -3.16
N LYS A 57 28.11 19.62 -3.54
CA LYS A 57 29.52 19.31 -3.28
C LYS A 57 30.03 20.22 -2.19
N ALA A 58 30.52 19.64 -1.10
CA ALA A 58 31.10 20.42 -0.02
C ALA A 58 32.36 21.17 -0.49
N VAL A 59 32.54 22.39 0.03
CA VAL A 59 33.84 23.08 -0.05
C VAL A 59 34.92 22.26 0.67
N CYS A 60 36.10 22.20 0.06
CA CYS A 60 37.27 21.50 0.57
C CYS A 60 38.55 22.33 0.42
N GLU A 61 39.67 21.82 0.93
CA GLU A 61 40.99 22.48 0.88
C GLU A 61 41.49 22.73 -0.55
N GLU A 62 40.97 22.01 -1.55
CA GLU A 62 41.33 22.20 -2.97
C GLU A 62 40.67 23.46 -3.57
N ASP A 63 39.60 23.94 -2.93
CA ASP A 63 38.84 25.11 -3.37
C ASP A 63 39.47 26.43 -2.89
N ILE A 64 40.41 26.38 -1.95
CA ILE A 64 41.05 27.53 -1.29
C ILE A 64 42.58 27.55 -1.50
N PRO A 65 43.27 28.70 -1.32
CA PRO A 65 44.72 28.76 -1.44
C PRO A 65 45.39 28.00 -0.29
N SER A 66 46.38 27.16 -0.58
CA SER A 66 47.09 26.38 0.44
C SER A 66 48.18 27.22 1.12
N GLU A 67 48.15 27.28 2.46
CA GLU A 67 49.32 27.66 3.26
C GLU A 67 50.24 26.43 3.35
N SER A 68 51.51 26.55 2.95
CA SER A 68 52.53 25.61 3.40
C SER A 68 52.77 25.91 4.89
N CYS A 69 52.14 25.15 5.79
CA CYS A 69 52.34 25.26 7.23
C CYS A 69 53.77 24.94 7.67
N ASP A 70 54.59 24.37 6.80
CA ASP A 70 56.03 24.23 6.97
C ASP A 70 56.78 25.03 5.91
N VAL A 71 57.96 25.52 6.28
CA VAL A 71 58.88 26.46 5.60
C VAL A 71 59.36 26.00 4.19
N THR A 72 58.80 24.93 3.63
CA THR A 72 59.17 24.39 2.31
C THR A 72 58.59 25.20 1.16
N GLN A 73 59.39 26.15 0.67
CA GLN A 73 59.10 26.95 -0.52
C GLN A 73 58.90 26.06 -1.76
N ILE A 74 57.71 26.13 -2.37
CA ILE A 74 57.44 25.50 -3.66
C ILE A 74 57.94 26.40 -4.80
N ARG A 75 58.72 25.85 -5.74
CA ARG A 75 59.32 26.61 -6.86
C ARG A 75 59.20 25.84 -8.17
N ILE A 76 58.63 26.45 -9.21
CA ILE A 76 58.52 25.80 -10.53
C ILE A 76 59.91 25.67 -11.15
N LYS A 77 60.24 24.47 -11.62
CA LYS A 77 61.47 24.20 -12.39
C LYS A 77 61.18 24.22 -13.89
N GLN A 78 60.14 23.52 -14.33
CA GLN A 78 59.81 23.43 -15.74
C GLN A 78 58.36 23.03 -16.00
N ILE A 79 57.85 23.40 -17.18
CA ILE A 79 56.64 22.85 -17.79
C ILE A 79 57.10 22.05 -19.01
N SER A 80 56.78 20.76 -19.06
CA SER A 80 57.25 19.84 -20.11
C SER A 80 56.14 18.99 -20.69
N SER A 81 56.41 18.44 -21.88
CA SER A 81 55.55 17.47 -22.56
C SER A 81 54.06 17.86 -22.67
N PRO A 82 53.70 19.12 -23.06
CA PRO A 82 52.31 19.44 -23.34
C PRO A 82 51.79 18.56 -24.49
N HIS A 83 50.74 17.80 -24.22
CA HIS A 83 50.05 16.95 -25.18
C HIS A 83 48.66 17.50 -25.44
N ASN A 84 48.34 17.75 -26.70
CA ASN A 84 47.04 18.26 -27.14
C ASN A 84 46.58 19.56 -26.41
N ILE A 85 47.51 20.44 -26.02
CA ILE A 85 47.19 21.76 -25.41
C ILE A 85 47.66 22.87 -26.35
N ALA A 86 46.71 23.52 -27.02
CA ALA A 86 46.95 24.47 -28.11
C ALA A 86 47.99 23.90 -29.11
N ALA A 87 48.72 24.75 -29.82
CA ALA A 87 49.83 24.34 -30.68
C ALA A 87 51.19 24.40 -29.93
N LEU A 88 51.24 23.95 -28.67
CA LEU A 88 52.47 23.99 -27.89
C LEU A 88 53.47 22.93 -28.35
N PHE A 89 54.75 23.32 -28.43
CA PHE A 89 55.83 22.43 -28.84
C PHE A 89 56.18 21.47 -27.70
N GLY A 90 55.96 20.17 -27.91
CA GLY A 90 56.07 19.14 -26.86
C GLY A 90 57.48 18.63 -26.58
N GLU A 91 58.42 18.78 -27.52
CA GLU A 91 59.73 18.12 -27.43
C GLU A 91 60.74 18.85 -26.52
N LYS A 92 60.53 20.14 -26.25
CA LYS A 92 61.42 20.94 -25.38
C LYS A 92 60.64 21.56 -24.22
N PRO A 93 61.13 21.44 -22.98
CA PRO A 93 60.49 22.03 -21.82
C PRO A 93 60.69 23.55 -21.78
N LEU A 94 59.74 24.25 -21.16
CA LEU A 94 59.90 25.64 -20.73
C LEU A 94 60.49 25.64 -19.31
N ASN A 95 61.76 26.02 -19.20
CA ASN A 95 62.50 26.04 -17.95
C ASN A 95 62.35 27.40 -17.23
N PHE A 96 62.28 27.34 -15.90
CA PHE A 96 62.26 28.48 -15.01
C PHE A 96 63.50 28.44 -14.10
N SER A 97 64.03 29.63 -13.79
CA SER A 97 65.11 29.72 -12.80
C SER A 97 64.55 29.39 -11.42
N PRO A 98 65.19 28.50 -10.63
CA PRO A 98 64.75 28.15 -9.28
C PRO A 98 64.90 29.33 -8.29
N LYS A 99 65.62 30.39 -8.66
CA LYS A 99 65.76 31.62 -7.87
C LYS A 99 65.72 32.84 -8.78
N GLY A 100 65.12 33.92 -8.30
CA GLY A 100 65.04 35.21 -9.00
C GLY A 100 63.85 35.31 -9.97
N LEU A 101 64.01 36.17 -10.98
CA LEU A 101 62.97 36.49 -11.95
C LEU A 101 63.18 35.71 -13.26
N SER A 102 62.14 35.01 -13.73
CA SER A 102 62.14 34.37 -15.05
C SER A 102 61.26 35.17 -16.02
N ILE A 103 61.83 35.64 -17.13
CA ILE A 103 61.11 36.40 -18.15
C ILE A 103 60.89 35.52 -19.39
N VAL A 104 59.63 35.27 -19.74
CA VAL A 104 59.25 34.50 -20.93
C VAL A 104 58.72 35.46 -22.00
N TYR A 105 59.47 35.63 -23.09
CA TYR A 105 59.12 36.53 -24.19
C TYR A 105 59.18 35.80 -25.54
N GLY A 106 58.58 36.39 -26.57
CA GLY A 106 58.50 35.80 -27.91
C GLY A 106 57.45 36.49 -28.77
N LYS A 107 57.39 36.16 -30.07
CA LYS A 107 56.42 36.73 -31.01
C LYS A 107 54.97 36.40 -30.63
N ASN A 108 54.00 37.15 -31.16
CA ASN A 108 52.59 36.78 -31.04
C ASN A 108 52.36 35.39 -31.66
N GLY A 109 51.49 34.59 -31.04
CA GLY A 109 51.28 33.19 -31.43
C GLY A 109 52.31 32.18 -30.89
N SER A 110 53.38 32.62 -30.20
CA SER A 110 54.41 31.71 -29.68
C SER A 110 54.01 30.88 -28.45
N GLY A 111 52.72 30.86 -28.06
CA GLY A 111 52.22 30.05 -26.94
C GLY A 111 52.36 30.63 -25.53
N LYS A 112 52.89 31.86 -25.35
CA LYS A 112 53.05 32.50 -24.02
C LYS A 112 51.78 32.46 -23.16
N SER A 113 50.65 32.89 -23.73
CA SER A 113 49.35 32.88 -23.05
C SER A 113 48.84 31.46 -22.77
N SER A 114 49.20 30.47 -23.58
CA SER A 114 48.86 29.07 -23.33
C SER A 114 49.60 28.52 -22.12
N TYR A 115 50.90 28.81 -21.98
CA TYR A 115 51.68 28.48 -20.77
C TYR A 115 51.11 29.18 -19.51
N SER A 116 50.74 30.46 -19.62
CA SER A 116 50.07 31.17 -18.51
C SER A 116 48.74 30.51 -18.11
N LYS A 117 47.94 30.05 -19.07
CA LYS A 117 46.70 29.30 -18.81
C LYS A 117 46.98 27.94 -18.15
N ILE A 118 48.03 27.24 -18.54
CA ILE A 118 48.46 26.00 -17.84
C ILE A 118 48.75 26.33 -16.37
N LEU A 119 49.55 27.36 -16.10
CA LEU A 119 49.84 27.78 -14.73
C LEU A 119 48.57 28.16 -13.96
N LYS A 120 47.68 28.96 -14.55
CA LYS A 120 46.38 29.29 -13.92
C LYS A 120 45.52 28.06 -13.62
N LYS A 121 45.59 27.03 -14.47
CA LYS A 121 44.81 25.80 -14.32
C LYS A 121 45.36 24.91 -13.20
N LEU A 122 46.69 24.87 -13.05
CA LEU A 122 47.38 23.92 -12.17
C LEU A 122 47.79 24.52 -10.83
N CYS A 123 47.97 25.84 -10.76
CA CYS A 123 48.35 26.60 -9.58
C CYS A 123 47.16 27.44 -9.08
N TRP A 124 47.35 28.17 -7.98
CA TRP A 124 46.29 29.01 -7.44
C TRP A 124 46.10 30.29 -8.26
N SER A 125 44.86 30.54 -8.68
CA SER A 125 44.41 31.76 -9.35
C SER A 125 43.03 32.13 -8.83
N ARG A 126 42.77 33.42 -8.60
CA ARG A 126 41.41 33.92 -8.31
C ARG A 126 40.48 33.81 -9.53
N ASP A 127 41.07 33.79 -10.73
CA ASP A 127 40.38 33.50 -11.98
C ASP A 127 40.60 32.01 -12.31
N LYS A 128 39.68 31.15 -11.85
CA LYS A 128 39.71 29.70 -12.12
C LYS A 128 38.97 29.32 -13.42
N ASP A 129 38.30 30.28 -14.09
CA ASP A 129 37.61 30.06 -15.36
C ASP A 129 38.60 30.01 -16.53
N VAL A 130 39.38 28.93 -16.53
CA VAL A 130 40.40 28.64 -17.55
C VAL A 130 40.12 27.30 -18.19
N VAL A 131 39.75 27.38 -19.47
CA VAL A 131 39.67 26.24 -20.37
C VAL A 131 40.95 26.16 -21.18
N LEU A 132 41.64 25.02 -21.09
CA LEU A 132 42.75 24.67 -21.96
C LEU A 132 42.17 24.21 -23.30
N LYS A 133 42.53 24.88 -24.40
CA LYS A 133 42.02 24.53 -25.73
C LYS A 133 42.85 23.39 -26.33
N LYS A 134 42.20 22.44 -27.01
CA LYS A 134 42.87 21.36 -27.76
C LYS A 134 43.67 21.91 -28.95
N ASN A 135 44.62 21.13 -29.45
CA ASN A 135 45.40 21.50 -30.63
C ASN A 135 44.52 21.41 -31.88
N VAL A 136 44.17 22.56 -32.46
CA VAL A 136 43.31 22.63 -33.67
C VAL A 136 44.03 22.21 -34.96
N TYR A 137 45.35 22.07 -34.94
CA TYR A 137 46.14 21.66 -36.12
C TYR A 137 46.33 20.15 -36.21
N THR A 138 45.84 19.39 -35.23
CA THR A 138 45.94 17.94 -35.19
C THR A 138 44.56 17.33 -34.99
N ASN A 139 44.24 16.24 -35.68
CA ASN A 139 43.03 15.44 -35.43
C ASN A 139 43.15 14.54 -34.19
N ASP A 140 43.99 14.93 -33.23
CA ASP A 140 44.22 14.17 -32.01
C ASP A 140 43.04 14.36 -31.03
N LEU A 141 42.26 13.31 -30.86
CA LEU A 141 41.12 13.27 -29.95
C LEU A 141 41.51 12.87 -28.52
N SER A 142 42.79 12.60 -28.27
CA SER A 142 43.29 12.22 -26.95
C SER A 142 43.00 13.26 -25.88
N ALA A 143 43.05 12.81 -24.62
CA ALA A 143 43.00 13.68 -23.46
C ALA A 143 44.22 14.60 -23.40
N GLN A 144 44.00 15.84 -22.99
CA GLN A 144 45.09 16.80 -22.76
C GLN A 144 45.98 16.36 -21.59
N SER A 145 47.29 16.57 -21.70
CA SER A 145 48.19 16.35 -20.56
C SER A 145 49.39 17.30 -20.58
N VAL A 146 49.98 17.55 -19.41
CA VAL A 146 51.21 18.34 -19.27
C VAL A 146 51.93 17.96 -17.98
N ALA A 147 53.26 17.95 -18.00
CA ALA A 147 54.06 17.72 -16.82
C ALA A 147 54.57 19.06 -16.24
N ILE A 148 54.47 19.21 -14.93
CA ILE A 148 55.11 20.29 -14.16
C ILE A 148 56.11 19.65 -13.21
N SER A 149 57.38 20.04 -13.34
CA SER A 149 58.39 19.74 -12.32
C SER A 149 58.59 20.96 -11.43
N PHE A 150 58.67 20.72 -10.13
CA PHE A 150 58.80 21.75 -9.11
C PHE A 150 59.66 21.25 -7.95
N PHE A 151 60.29 22.20 -7.26
CA PHE A 151 61.01 21.94 -6.03
C PHE A 151 60.07 22.11 -4.83
N GLU A 152 60.18 21.19 -3.88
CA GLU A 152 59.61 21.27 -2.53
C GLU A 152 60.78 21.33 -1.56
N GLY A 153 61.15 22.55 -1.13
CA GLY A 153 62.47 22.75 -0.54
C GLY A 153 63.56 22.45 -1.58
N GLU A 154 64.43 21.49 -1.29
CA GLU A 154 65.48 21.02 -2.22
C GLU A 154 65.09 19.75 -2.99
N LYS A 155 63.94 19.13 -2.66
CA LYS A 155 63.49 17.91 -3.33
C LYS A 155 62.78 18.24 -4.63
N GLU A 156 63.23 17.64 -5.72
CA GLU A 156 62.55 17.75 -7.01
C GLU A 156 61.39 16.75 -7.10
N ASN A 157 60.23 17.25 -7.50
CA ASN A 157 59.03 16.47 -7.77
C ASN A 157 58.57 16.74 -9.22
N THR A 158 57.94 15.75 -9.84
CA THR A 158 57.26 15.92 -11.13
C THR A 158 55.82 15.43 -11.02
N PHE A 159 54.89 16.28 -11.42
CA PHE A 159 53.46 16.00 -11.48
C PHE A 159 53.00 16.02 -12.94
N VAL A 160 52.26 15.00 -13.35
CA VAL A 160 51.66 14.92 -14.69
C VAL A 160 50.16 15.16 -14.56
N TRP A 161 49.71 16.30 -15.07
CA TRP A 161 48.29 16.61 -15.17
C TRP A 161 47.66 15.91 -16.36
N GLN A 162 46.44 15.41 -16.18
CA GLN A 162 45.60 14.82 -17.22
C GLN A 162 44.21 15.47 -17.21
N GLU A 163 43.64 15.67 -18.40
CA GLU A 163 42.28 16.19 -18.57
C GLU A 163 41.27 15.40 -17.71
N GLY A 164 40.47 16.12 -16.92
CA GLY A 164 39.47 15.53 -16.02
C GLY A 164 40.00 15.03 -14.67
N LYS A 165 41.31 15.07 -14.41
CA LYS A 165 41.90 14.70 -13.10
C LYS A 165 42.21 15.91 -12.21
N SER A 166 42.28 15.67 -10.90
CA SER A 166 42.64 16.67 -9.90
C SER A 166 44.10 17.11 -10.03
N THR A 167 44.40 18.32 -9.56
CA THR A 167 45.74 18.91 -9.55
C THR A 167 46.51 18.50 -8.28
N ASP A 168 47.84 18.64 -8.30
CA ASP A 168 48.65 18.45 -7.10
C ASP A 168 48.47 19.63 -6.14
N LYS A 169 48.01 19.34 -4.91
CA LYS A 169 47.71 20.35 -3.88
C LYS A 169 48.91 21.26 -3.58
N ARG A 170 50.14 20.78 -3.74
CA ARG A 170 51.35 21.59 -3.48
C ARG A 170 51.44 22.79 -4.42
N LEU A 171 50.91 22.69 -5.64
CA LEU A 171 50.91 23.78 -6.62
C LEU A 171 49.95 24.93 -6.25
N ASN A 172 48.98 24.71 -5.35
CA ASN A 172 48.10 25.76 -4.84
C ASN A 172 48.82 26.79 -3.95
N SER A 173 50.08 26.56 -3.59
CA SER A 173 50.94 27.55 -2.94
C SER A 173 51.50 28.61 -3.90
N ILE A 174 51.41 28.36 -5.22
CA ILE A 174 51.92 29.25 -6.25
C ILE A 174 50.77 30.13 -6.73
N TYR A 175 50.92 31.44 -6.56
CA TYR A 175 49.91 32.41 -6.96
C TYR A 175 50.17 32.90 -8.38
N VAL A 176 49.18 32.71 -9.26
CA VAL A 176 49.21 33.18 -10.64
C VAL A 176 48.37 34.44 -10.74
N PHE A 177 49.01 35.52 -11.19
CA PHE A 177 48.37 36.81 -11.38
C PHE A 177 48.40 37.20 -12.86
N ASP A 178 47.29 37.72 -13.36
CA ASP A 178 47.18 38.36 -14.67
C ASP A 178 46.27 39.59 -14.61
N SER A 179 46.01 40.22 -15.77
CA SER A 179 45.14 41.41 -15.84
C SER A 179 43.72 41.15 -15.34
N LYS A 180 43.15 39.96 -15.60
CA LYS A 180 41.84 39.59 -15.05
C LYS A 180 41.85 39.45 -13.53
N CYS A 181 42.94 38.91 -12.97
CA CYS A 181 43.11 38.88 -11.51
C CYS A 181 43.22 40.30 -10.94
N ALA A 182 43.95 41.20 -11.61
CA ALA A 182 44.12 42.58 -11.16
C ALA A 182 42.78 43.31 -10.99
N ASP A 183 41.83 43.14 -11.91
CA ASP A 183 40.47 43.68 -11.79
C ASP A 183 39.71 43.12 -10.57
N ILE A 184 40.01 41.89 -10.15
CA ILE A 184 39.43 41.27 -8.95
C ILE A 184 40.09 41.82 -7.67
N TYR A 185 41.38 42.20 -7.73
CA TYR A 185 42.12 42.75 -6.59
C TYR A 185 41.94 44.26 -6.41
N LEU A 186 41.75 45.03 -7.49
CA LEU A 186 41.79 46.49 -7.48
C LEU A 186 40.39 47.14 -7.51
N ASN A 187 39.38 46.51 -8.11
CA ASN A 187 38.06 47.13 -8.25
C ASN A 187 37.11 46.78 -7.08
N LYS A 188 37.38 47.38 -5.92
CA LYS A 188 36.38 47.88 -4.96
C LYS A 188 37.05 48.99 -4.12
N GLU A 189 36.64 50.23 -4.39
CA GLU A 189 36.95 51.41 -3.60
C GLU A 189 36.31 51.30 -2.20
N ASN A 190 37.14 51.28 -1.15
CA ASN A 190 36.96 52.11 0.04
C ASN A 190 38.32 52.19 0.80
N PRO A 191 39.05 53.32 0.75
CA PRO A 191 40.42 53.40 1.30
C PRO A 191 40.51 53.43 2.84
N ALA A 192 39.40 53.22 3.56
CA ALA A 192 39.34 53.31 5.02
C ALA A 192 39.28 51.96 5.76
N GLU A 193 39.01 50.84 5.09
CA GLU A 193 38.88 49.53 5.74
C GLU A 193 39.77 48.50 5.05
N TYR A 194 40.89 48.16 5.69
CA TYR A 194 41.73 47.05 5.28
C TYR A 194 40.98 45.74 5.55
N LYS A 195 40.20 45.25 4.57
CA LYS A 195 39.52 43.95 4.66
C LYS A 195 40.51 42.82 4.37
N PRO A 196 40.66 41.84 5.27
CA PRO A 196 41.45 40.65 4.98
C PRO A 196 40.92 39.92 3.73
N VAL A 197 41.84 39.52 2.85
CA VAL A 197 41.56 38.73 1.66
C VAL A 197 40.75 37.48 2.05
N GLY A 198 39.57 37.28 1.44
CA GLY A 198 38.70 36.12 1.67
C GLY A 198 37.42 36.42 2.44
N ILE A 199 37.39 37.52 3.22
CA ILE A 199 36.17 37.89 3.97
C ILE A 199 35.02 38.36 3.06
N ASP A 200 35.36 38.84 1.85
CA ASP A 200 34.42 39.26 0.79
C ASP A 200 33.49 38.13 0.32
N VAL A 201 33.86 36.87 0.58
CA VAL A 201 33.03 35.69 0.26
C VAL A 201 31.79 35.65 1.15
N LEU A 202 31.88 36.11 2.39
CA LEU A 202 30.73 36.15 3.30
C LEU A 202 29.73 37.22 2.88
N GLU A 203 30.19 38.38 2.41
CA GLU A 203 29.31 39.43 1.84
C GLU A 203 28.54 38.89 0.63
N ARG A 204 29.25 38.20 -0.28
CA ARG A 204 28.62 37.58 -1.45
C ARG A 204 27.66 36.44 -1.08
N LEU A 205 27.93 35.72 0.01
CA LEU A 205 27.01 34.71 0.52
C LEU A 205 25.70 35.34 1.04
N VAL A 206 25.77 36.52 1.67
CA VAL A 206 24.57 37.27 2.09
C VAL A 206 23.75 37.71 0.87
N GLU A 207 24.41 38.24 -0.17
CA GLU A 207 23.73 38.60 -1.42
C GLU A 207 23.04 37.38 -2.07
N LEU A 208 23.70 36.22 -2.09
CA LEU A 208 23.12 34.97 -2.58
C LEU A 208 21.89 34.53 -1.77
N TYR A 209 21.92 34.66 -0.44
CA TYR A 209 20.74 34.36 0.38
C TYR A 209 19.56 35.26 0.05
N ALA A 210 19.79 36.55 -0.19
CA ALA A 210 18.73 37.46 -0.62
C ALA A 210 18.15 37.04 -1.99
N SER A 211 18.99 36.68 -2.96
CA SER A 211 18.54 36.18 -4.27
C SER A 211 17.74 34.88 -4.18
N LEU A 212 18.19 33.92 -3.37
CA LEU A 212 17.47 32.66 -3.14
C LEU A 212 16.11 32.91 -2.46
N SER A 213 16.06 33.77 -1.43
CA SER A 213 14.81 34.15 -0.76
C SER A 213 13.80 34.73 -1.75
N ALA A 214 14.20 35.74 -2.53
CA ALA A 214 13.34 36.36 -3.53
C ALA A 214 12.85 35.36 -4.59
N SER A 215 13.70 34.39 -4.97
CA SER A 215 13.33 33.33 -5.90
C SER A 215 12.27 32.39 -5.32
N PHE A 216 12.38 32.03 -4.03
CA PHE A 216 11.35 31.22 -3.36
C PHE A 216 10.04 32.01 -3.15
N ASP A 217 10.12 33.30 -2.80
CA ASP A 217 8.94 34.15 -2.67
C ASP A 217 8.15 34.25 -3.99
N SER A 218 8.86 34.37 -5.11
CA SER A 218 8.27 34.34 -6.45
C SER A 218 7.55 33.01 -6.74
N ASP A 219 8.20 31.86 -6.45
CA ASP A 219 7.58 30.54 -6.58
C ASP A 219 6.30 30.46 -5.74
N ILE A 220 6.35 30.87 -4.48
CA ILE A 220 5.20 30.83 -3.56
C ILE A 220 4.05 31.71 -4.06
N GLN A 221 4.36 32.88 -4.63
CA GLN A 221 3.35 33.77 -5.22
C GLN A 221 2.71 33.19 -6.49
N SER A 222 3.47 32.42 -7.27
CA SER A 222 2.99 31.75 -8.48
C SER A 222 2.04 30.59 -8.21
N LEU A 223 2.07 30.01 -7.00
CA LEU A 223 1.22 28.87 -6.64
C LEU A 223 -0.26 29.26 -6.61
N GLN A 224 -1.10 28.43 -7.24
CA GLN A 224 -2.55 28.62 -7.24
C GLN A 224 -3.14 28.32 -5.86
N LYS A 225 -3.50 29.37 -5.11
CA LYS A 225 -4.09 29.26 -3.76
C LYS A 225 -5.59 28.98 -3.75
N LYS A 226 -6.24 28.96 -4.92
CA LYS A 226 -7.69 28.76 -5.03
C LYS A 226 -8.03 27.28 -4.98
N LYS A 227 -8.67 26.86 -3.90
CA LYS A 227 -9.28 25.53 -3.76
C LYS A 227 -10.32 25.29 -4.87
N PRO A 228 -10.18 24.23 -5.68
CA PRO A 228 -11.20 23.85 -6.66
C PRO A 228 -12.58 23.66 -6.03
N GLN A 229 -13.64 23.93 -6.79
CA GLN A 229 -15.00 23.61 -6.34
C GLN A 229 -15.38 22.22 -6.84
N LEU A 230 -15.78 21.35 -5.92
CA LEU A 230 -16.37 20.05 -6.26
C LEU A 230 -17.86 20.23 -6.58
N ALA A 231 -18.38 19.40 -7.48
CA ALA A 231 -19.79 19.44 -7.86
C ALA A 231 -20.71 19.13 -6.67
N GLU A 232 -21.83 19.85 -6.56
CA GLU A 232 -22.75 19.73 -5.41
C GLU A 232 -23.33 18.33 -5.21
N LYS A 233 -23.47 17.55 -6.29
CA LYS A 233 -23.95 16.17 -6.25
C LYS A 233 -23.10 15.23 -5.38
N TYR A 234 -21.91 15.65 -4.95
CA TYR A 234 -21.02 14.88 -4.09
C TYR A 234 -21.03 15.33 -2.62
N LYS A 235 -21.84 16.34 -2.24
CA LYS A 235 -21.87 16.92 -0.88
C LYS A 235 -22.07 15.88 0.23
N ASP A 236 -22.87 14.85 -0.03
CA ASP A 236 -23.20 13.81 0.96
C ASP A 236 -22.10 12.74 1.12
N THR A 237 -20.99 12.85 0.38
CA THR A 237 -19.89 11.88 0.47
C THR A 237 -18.91 12.23 1.59
N SER A 238 -18.37 11.20 2.24
CA SER A 238 -17.32 11.37 3.26
C SER A 238 -16.06 12.05 2.70
N ILE A 239 -15.75 11.83 1.42
CA ILE A 239 -14.63 12.46 0.71
C ILE A 239 -14.87 13.96 0.53
N PHE A 240 -16.10 14.39 0.22
CA PHE A 240 -16.43 15.81 0.12
C PHE A 240 -16.29 16.52 1.48
N SER A 241 -16.79 15.91 2.55
CA SER A 241 -16.64 16.45 3.91
C SER A 241 -15.16 16.60 4.32
N TRP A 242 -14.34 15.60 3.98
CA TRP A 242 -12.88 15.66 4.18
C TRP A 242 -12.24 16.75 3.31
N TYR A 243 -12.57 16.81 2.02
CA TYR A 243 -12.08 17.84 1.10
C TYR A 243 -12.44 19.23 1.59
N ASP A 244 -13.59 19.41 2.24
CA ASP A 244 -13.99 20.71 2.75
C ASP A 244 -13.02 21.24 3.83
N LYS A 245 -12.53 20.32 4.67
CA LYS A 245 -11.57 20.56 5.74
C LYS A 245 -10.10 20.49 5.30
N LEU A 246 -9.81 20.34 4.01
CA LEU A 246 -8.46 20.14 3.48
C LEU A 246 -7.43 21.20 3.94
N LYS A 247 -7.87 22.44 4.23
CA LYS A 247 -6.99 23.52 4.74
C LYS A 247 -6.35 23.19 6.10
N GLU A 248 -6.95 22.30 6.88
CA GLU A 248 -6.52 21.91 8.22
C GLU A 248 -5.72 20.59 8.22
N SER A 249 -5.61 19.93 7.07
CA SER A 249 -5.00 18.60 6.94
C SER A 249 -3.47 18.64 6.85
N GLN A 250 -2.80 17.67 7.46
CA GLN A 250 -1.36 17.46 7.32
C GLN A 250 -1.04 16.72 6.01
N ARG A 251 0.18 16.87 5.48
CA ARG A 251 0.61 16.20 4.23
C ARG A 251 0.37 14.69 4.25
N LYS A 252 0.69 14.04 5.37
CA LYS A 252 0.51 12.59 5.56
C LYS A 252 -0.95 12.17 5.43
N ASP A 253 -1.88 12.95 6.00
CA ASP A 253 -3.32 12.67 5.92
C ASP A 253 -3.84 12.82 4.49
N ILE A 254 -3.27 13.77 3.73
CA ILE A 254 -3.59 13.98 2.32
C ILE A 254 -3.13 12.78 1.50
N GLU A 255 -1.88 12.36 1.64
CA GLU A 255 -1.29 11.22 0.91
C GLU A 255 -2.07 9.93 1.15
N GLU A 256 -2.48 9.67 2.40
CA GLU A 256 -3.32 8.51 2.73
C GLU A 256 -4.70 8.57 2.06
N LYS A 257 -5.34 9.75 2.04
CA LYS A 257 -6.70 9.91 1.51
C LYS A 257 -6.79 9.95 -0.01
N ILE A 258 -5.75 10.40 -0.70
CA ILE A 258 -5.72 10.44 -2.18
C ILE A 258 -5.22 9.14 -2.80
N SER A 259 -4.67 8.23 -2.00
CA SER A 259 -4.17 6.94 -2.47
C SER A 259 -5.32 5.98 -2.76
N PHE A 260 -5.31 5.40 -3.96
CA PHE A 260 -6.25 4.33 -4.31
C PHE A 260 -5.77 3.00 -3.73
N THR A 261 -6.62 2.38 -2.93
CA THR A 261 -6.41 1.00 -2.47
C THR A 261 -6.62 0.00 -3.62
N SER A 262 -6.06 -1.21 -3.48
CA SER A 262 -6.26 -2.29 -4.47
C SER A 262 -7.75 -2.57 -4.74
N THR A 263 -8.59 -2.54 -3.69
CA THR A 263 -10.04 -2.73 -3.81
C THR A 263 -10.71 -1.62 -4.61
N GLN A 264 -10.30 -0.36 -4.39
CA GLN A 264 -10.82 0.79 -5.13
C GLN A 264 -10.40 0.74 -6.60
N ASN A 265 -9.16 0.33 -6.90
CA ASN A 265 -8.69 0.15 -8.28
C ASN A 265 -9.50 -0.93 -9.03
N LYS A 266 -9.72 -2.09 -8.42
CA LYS A 266 -10.60 -3.13 -9.00
C LYS A 266 -12.01 -2.60 -9.24
N ARG A 267 -12.57 -1.85 -8.29
CA ARG A 267 -13.90 -1.24 -8.44
C ARG A 267 -13.93 -0.21 -9.57
N TYR A 268 -12.88 0.61 -9.69
CA TYR A 268 -12.72 1.57 -10.77
C TYR A 268 -12.70 0.88 -12.13
N GLU A 269 -11.91 -0.18 -12.31
CA GLU A 269 -11.88 -0.95 -13.56
C GLU A 269 -13.26 -1.52 -13.94
N ILE A 270 -14.01 -2.04 -12.96
CA ILE A 270 -15.38 -2.53 -13.19
C ILE A 270 -16.29 -1.38 -13.66
N LEU A 271 -16.22 -0.22 -13.00
CA LEU A 271 -17.04 0.94 -13.34
C LEU A 271 -16.66 1.53 -14.70
N ASP A 272 -15.37 1.63 -15.01
CA ASP A 272 -14.86 2.13 -16.28
C ASP A 272 -15.32 1.24 -17.45
N LYS A 273 -15.22 -0.10 -17.29
CA LYS A 273 -15.78 -1.04 -18.26
C LYS A 273 -17.30 -0.87 -18.42
N ALA A 274 -18.03 -0.73 -17.32
CA ALA A 274 -19.48 -0.56 -17.36
C ALA A 274 -19.92 0.77 -18.00
N LEU A 275 -19.15 1.84 -17.83
CA LEU A 275 -19.43 3.15 -18.43
C LEU A 275 -19.05 3.23 -19.91
N LYS A 276 -18.12 2.40 -20.37
CA LYS A 276 -17.71 2.29 -21.78
C LYS A 276 -18.59 1.35 -22.60
N ASP A 277 -19.38 0.50 -21.95
CA ASP A 277 -20.35 -0.35 -22.62
C ASP A 277 -21.40 0.51 -23.34
N SER A 278 -21.51 0.36 -24.66
CA SER A 278 -22.40 1.17 -25.50
C SER A 278 -23.89 0.87 -25.25
N ASN A 279 -24.21 -0.21 -24.54
CA ASN A 279 -25.58 -0.65 -24.26
C ASN A 279 -25.86 -0.84 -22.75
N VAL A 280 -25.47 0.14 -21.92
CA VAL A 280 -25.67 0.15 -20.45
C VAL A 280 -27.09 -0.29 -20.02
N LEU A 281 -28.13 0.13 -20.74
CA LEU A 281 -29.52 -0.24 -20.44
C LEU A 281 -29.80 -1.75 -20.63
N GLN A 282 -29.25 -2.35 -21.69
CA GLN A 282 -29.40 -3.78 -21.95
C GLN A 282 -28.62 -4.58 -20.90
N THR A 283 -27.38 -4.19 -20.62
CA THR A 283 -26.54 -4.84 -19.60
C THR A 283 -27.19 -4.77 -18.21
N ASN A 284 -27.78 -3.63 -17.84
CA ASN A 284 -28.49 -3.50 -16.57
C ASN A 284 -29.75 -4.39 -16.51
N ASN A 285 -30.53 -4.47 -17.59
CA ASN A 285 -31.68 -5.37 -17.66
C ASN A 285 -31.27 -6.84 -17.53
N ILE A 286 -30.19 -7.27 -18.21
CA ILE A 286 -29.65 -8.63 -18.09
C ILE A 286 -29.26 -8.93 -16.64
N LEU A 287 -28.49 -8.04 -15.99
CA LEU A 287 -28.06 -8.22 -14.61
C LEU A 287 -29.22 -8.22 -13.62
N LYS A 288 -30.26 -7.39 -13.85
CA LYS A 288 -31.47 -7.37 -13.03
C LYS A 288 -32.22 -8.70 -13.12
N LEU A 289 -32.44 -9.20 -14.33
CA LEU A 289 -33.08 -10.51 -14.54
C LEU A 289 -32.25 -11.65 -13.94
N LYS A 290 -30.91 -11.57 -14.03
CA LYS A 290 -29.98 -12.53 -13.39
C LYS A 290 -30.14 -12.53 -11.87
N LYS A 291 -30.17 -11.34 -11.24
CA LYS A 291 -30.43 -11.18 -9.80
C LYS A 291 -31.79 -11.77 -9.39
N GLU A 292 -32.84 -11.51 -10.17
CA GLU A 292 -34.18 -12.04 -9.90
C GLU A 292 -34.21 -13.57 -9.94
N ARG A 293 -33.55 -14.19 -10.93
CA ARG A 293 -33.39 -15.65 -11.00
C ARG A 293 -32.65 -16.23 -9.80
N TYR A 294 -31.52 -15.62 -9.41
CA TYR A 294 -30.73 -16.09 -8.26
C TYR A 294 -31.50 -15.96 -6.95
N HIS A 295 -32.22 -14.85 -6.76
CA HIS A 295 -33.06 -14.66 -5.59
C HIS A 295 -34.23 -15.66 -5.54
N ALA A 296 -34.83 -15.99 -6.70
CA ALA A 296 -35.86 -17.02 -6.78
C ALA A 296 -35.31 -18.40 -6.41
N LEU A 297 -34.10 -18.75 -6.85
CA LEU A 297 -33.42 -19.99 -6.47
C LEU A 297 -33.11 -20.02 -4.96
N GLN A 298 -32.55 -18.94 -4.41
CA GLN A 298 -32.28 -18.82 -2.99
C GLN A 298 -33.54 -19.01 -2.14
N LYS A 299 -34.67 -18.43 -2.56
CA LYS A 299 -35.96 -18.56 -1.87
C LYS A 299 -36.47 -20.01 -1.86
N LYS A 300 -36.15 -20.81 -2.88
CA LYS A 300 -36.48 -22.25 -2.93
C LYS A 300 -35.54 -23.10 -2.07
N LEU A 301 -34.25 -22.75 -2.00
CA LEU A 301 -33.25 -23.50 -1.26
C LEU A 301 -33.27 -23.25 0.25
N SER A 302 -33.55 -22.01 0.68
CA SER A 302 -33.48 -21.64 2.10
C SER A 302 -34.37 -22.48 3.03
N PRO A 303 -35.63 -22.85 2.68
CA PRO A 303 -36.41 -23.78 3.49
C PRO A 303 -35.83 -25.18 3.59
N ILE A 304 -35.19 -25.68 2.52
CA ILE A 304 -34.57 -26.99 2.48
C ILE A 304 -33.32 -27.00 3.36
N GLU A 305 -32.46 -25.98 3.24
CA GLU A 305 -31.27 -25.81 4.07
C GLU A 305 -31.62 -25.86 5.57
N LYS A 306 -32.68 -25.15 5.97
CA LYS A 306 -33.19 -25.16 7.35
C LYS A 306 -33.61 -26.54 7.87
N LEU A 307 -34.05 -27.45 7.01
CA LEU A 307 -34.38 -28.82 7.42
C LEU A 307 -33.12 -29.62 7.82
N PHE A 308 -31.97 -29.32 7.21
CA PHE A 308 -30.70 -30.00 7.46
C PHE A 308 -29.77 -29.28 8.42
N GLU A 309 -30.21 -28.14 8.98
CA GLU A 309 -29.51 -27.49 10.09
C GLU A 309 -29.43 -28.41 11.31
N LYS A 310 -28.37 -28.22 12.09
CA LYS A 310 -28.04 -29.05 13.26
C LYS A 310 -29.22 -29.16 14.24
N ASP A 311 -29.95 -28.07 14.45
CA ASP A 311 -31.08 -28.03 15.39
C ASP A 311 -32.28 -28.84 14.89
N SER A 312 -32.60 -28.74 13.60
CA SER A 312 -33.66 -29.54 12.96
C SER A 312 -33.34 -31.03 13.01
N LEU A 313 -32.08 -31.42 12.72
CA LEU A 313 -31.64 -32.81 12.81
C LEU A 313 -31.64 -33.35 14.26
N ASN A 314 -31.26 -32.51 15.23
CA ASN A 314 -31.31 -32.86 16.65
C ASN A 314 -32.76 -33.02 17.12
N ASP A 315 -33.69 -32.20 16.63
CA ASP A 315 -35.11 -32.33 16.94
C ASP A 315 -35.68 -33.66 16.42
N VAL A 316 -35.34 -34.06 15.19
CA VAL A 316 -35.72 -35.37 14.65
C VAL A 316 -35.18 -36.51 15.52
N LYS A 317 -33.91 -36.44 15.95
CA LYS A 317 -33.32 -37.44 16.86
C LYS A 317 -34.07 -37.50 18.18
N ARG A 318 -34.32 -36.34 18.80
CA ARG A 318 -35.06 -36.21 20.05
C ARG A 318 -36.47 -36.80 19.95
N LEU A 319 -37.21 -36.51 18.88
CA LEU A 319 -38.55 -37.06 18.65
C LEU A 319 -38.53 -38.58 18.45
N LYS A 320 -37.51 -39.13 17.78
CA LYS A 320 -37.32 -40.58 17.66
C LYS A 320 -37.01 -41.24 19.00
N GLU A 321 -36.14 -40.62 19.81
CA GLU A 321 -35.78 -41.10 21.14
C GLU A 321 -36.96 -41.02 22.12
N ASP A 322 -37.71 -39.92 22.10
CA ASP A 322 -38.93 -39.76 22.90
C ASP A 322 -39.96 -40.82 22.51
N PHE A 323 -40.23 -41.00 21.21
CA PHE A 323 -41.12 -42.07 20.74
C PHE A 323 -40.68 -43.46 21.22
N LYS A 324 -39.38 -43.79 21.11
CA LYS A 324 -38.83 -45.08 21.56
C LYS A 324 -38.97 -45.27 23.08
N SER A 325 -38.70 -44.23 23.86
CA SER A 325 -38.84 -44.25 25.32
C SER A 325 -40.31 -44.44 25.73
N LYS A 326 -41.24 -43.71 25.11
CA LYS A 326 -42.68 -43.86 25.36
C LYS A 326 -43.21 -45.22 24.88
N GLU A 327 -42.65 -45.78 23.81
CA GLU A 327 -43.01 -47.12 23.34
C GLU A 327 -42.59 -48.18 24.37
N GLN A 328 -41.37 -48.09 24.91
CA GLN A 328 -40.89 -48.97 25.98
C GLN A 328 -41.72 -48.84 27.25
N ALA A 329 -42.02 -47.62 27.70
CA ALA A 329 -42.86 -47.39 28.87
C ALA A 329 -44.28 -47.96 28.68
N ASN A 330 -44.87 -47.79 27.49
CA ASN A 330 -46.17 -48.38 27.18
C ASN A 330 -46.12 -49.91 27.09
N LYS A 331 -45.01 -50.52 26.65
CA LYS A 331 -44.82 -51.99 26.69
C LYS A 331 -44.81 -52.53 28.13
N VAL A 332 -44.07 -51.88 29.04
CA VAL A 332 -44.06 -52.25 30.47
C VAL A 332 -45.45 -52.06 31.09
N ALA A 333 -46.17 -50.98 30.75
CA ALA A 333 -47.54 -50.79 31.17
C ALA A 333 -48.43 -51.94 30.69
N ILE A 334 -48.37 -52.35 29.41
CA ILE A 334 -49.10 -53.51 28.87
C ILE A 334 -48.81 -54.77 29.69
N GLU A 335 -47.54 -55.06 29.98
CA GLU A 335 -47.14 -56.25 30.73
C GLU A 335 -47.78 -56.31 32.12
N SER A 336 -47.95 -55.17 32.81
CA SER A 336 -48.64 -55.11 34.10
C SER A 336 -50.14 -55.47 34.04
N TYR A 337 -50.76 -55.38 32.86
CA TYR A 337 -52.16 -55.74 32.62
C TYR A 337 -52.35 -57.12 31.97
N LYS A 338 -51.27 -57.82 31.62
CA LYS A 338 -51.29 -59.21 31.14
C LYS A 338 -51.45 -60.19 32.32
N THR A 339 -52.61 -60.17 32.97
CA THR A 339 -53.03 -61.23 33.92
C THR A 339 -53.93 -62.25 33.22
N ASP A 340 -53.54 -63.54 33.21
CA ASP A 340 -54.30 -64.73 32.75
C ASP A 340 -55.38 -64.45 31.68
N ASN A 341 -54.97 -63.77 30.61
CA ASN A 341 -55.81 -63.51 29.45
C ASN A 341 -55.37 -64.47 28.34
N GLU A 342 -56.32 -65.22 27.77
CA GLU A 342 -56.08 -66.15 26.66
C GLU A 342 -55.73 -65.42 25.34
N PHE A 343 -56.04 -64.13 25.26
CA PHE A 343 -55.82 -63.28 24.08
C PHE A 343 -54.89 -62.09 24.40
N ASP A 344 -54.17 -61.61 23.38
CA ASP A 344 -53.29 -60.44 23.49
C ASP A 344 -54.12 -59.15 23.61
N ILE A 345 -54.33 -58.71 24.84
CA ILE A 345 -55.06 -57.48 25.18
C ILE A 345 -54.05 -56.33 25.31
N GLY A 346 -54.39 -55.16 24.74
CA GLY A 346 -53.58 -53.93 24.89
C GLY A 346 -52.72 -53.54 23.68
N GLY A 347 -52.70 -54.35 22.62
CA GLY A 347 -52.12 -54.01 21.32
C GLY A 347 -52.88 -52.88 20.59
N THR A 348 -52.32 -52.35 19.50
CA THR A 348 -52.88 -51.23 18.74
C THR A 348 -54.30 -51.51 18.23
N ALA A 349 -54.50 -52.65 17.58
CA ALA A 349 -55.80 -53.06 17.05
C ALA A 349 -56.86 -53.21 18.15
N TRP A 350 -56.48 -53.75 19.32
CA TRP A 350 -57.38 -53.89 20.46
C TRP A 350 -57.75 -52.52 21.06
N LYS A 351 -56.82 -51.56 21.13
CA LYS A 351 -57.11 -50.19 21.57
C LYS A 351 -58.00 -49.43 20.60
N GLU A 352 -57.80 -49.63 19.29
CA GLU A 352 -58.68 -49.06 18.25
C GLU A 352 -60.11 -49.59 18.41
N LEU A 353 -60.26 -50.90 18.64
CA LEU A 353 -61.54 -51.52 18.95
C LEU A 353 -62.16 -50.91 20.23
N TRP A 354 -61.38 -50.75 21.30
CA TRP A 354 -61.86 -50.15 22.56
C TRP A 354 -62.34 -48.71 22.39
N ASN A 355 -61.59 -47.90 21.64
CA ASN A 355 -61.97 -46.51 21.35
C ASN A 355 -63.18 -46.44 20.41
N ALA A 356 -63.32 -47.34 19.45
CA ALA A 356 -64.51 -47.44 18.61
C ALA A 356 -65.74 -47.80 19.44
N ALA A 357 -65.61 -48.73 20.40
CA ALA A 357 -66.67 -49.08 21.34
C ALA A 357 -67.05 -47.89 22.24
N ARG A 358 -66.07 -47.10 22.70
CA ARG A 358 -66.32 -45.87 23.45
C ARG A 358 -67.08 -44.83 22.61
N LYS A 359 -66.64 -44.59 21.37
CA LYS A 359 -67.32 -43.67 20.45
C LYS A 359 -68.76 -44.10 20.17
N TYR A 360 -68.99 -45.41 20.01
CA TYR A 360 -70.33 -45.96 19.86
C TYR A 360 -71.21 -45.72 21.11
N ALA A 361 -70.65 -45.82 22.31
CA ALA A 361 -71.37 -45.47 23.54
C ALA A 361 -71.71 -43.98 23.64
N GLU A 362 -70.79 -43.10 23.21
CA GLU A 362 -71.04 -41.64 23.13
C GLU A 362 -72.18 -41.33 22.16
N GLU A 363 -72.23 -41.98 20.99
CA GLU A 363 -73.35 -41.85 20.02
C GLU A 363 -74.69 -42.30 20.63
N LEU A 364 -74.66 -43.30 21.51
CA LEU A 364 -75.82 -43.78 22.27
C LEU A 364 -76.13 -42.96 23.54
N GLN A 365 -75.36 -41.88 23.80
CA GLN A 365 -75.47 -41.04 25.00
C GLN A 365 -75.35 -41.83 26.31
N LYS A 366 -74.42 -42.80 26.36
CA LYS A 366 -74.14 -43.62 27.55
C LYS A 366 -72.68 -43.51 27.97
N ASP A 367 -72.43 -43.67 29.27
CA ASP A 367 -71.08 -43.79 29.80
C ASP A 367 -70.39 -45.05 29.28
N TYR A 368 -69.08 -44.98 29.01
CA TYR A 368 -68.28 -46.15 28.68
C TYR A 368 -67.07 -46.25 29.62
N PRO A 369 -66.91 -47.39 30.31
CA PRO A 369 -67.78 -48.57 30.30
C PRO A 369 -69.06 -48.42 31.12
N VAL A 370 -70.17 -49.00 30.63
CA VAL A 370 -71.48 -49.01 31.32
C VAL A 370 -71.43 -49.92 32.55
N THR A 371 -71.05 -49.37 33.69
CA THR A 371 -70.87 -50.13 34.96
C THR A 371 -71.90 -49.80 36.04
N SER A 372 -72.78 -48.81 35.80
CA SER A 372 -73.80 -48.39 36.76
C SER A 372 -74.98 -49.36 36.85
N ASN A 373 -75.46 -49.60 38.07
CA ASN A 373 -76.49 -50.60 38.39
C ASN A 373 -77.94 -50.13 38.10
N ALA A 374 -78.14 -48.88 37.66
CA ALA A 374 -79.48 -48.28 37.56
C ALA A 374 -80.38 -48.93 36.49
N HIS A 375 -79.81 -49.58 35.46
CA HIS A 375 -80.59 -50.19 34.36
C HIS A 375 -80.08 -51.57 33.90
N GLY A 376 -79.32 -52.27 34.76
CA GLY A 376 -78.61 -53.48 34.39
C GLY A 376 -77.34 -53.14 33.61
N SER A 377 -76.19 -53.51 34.15
CA SER A 377 -74.89 -53.31 33.53
C SER A 377 -74.68 -54.35 32.43
N PHE A 378 -75.08 -54.06 31.20
CA PHE A 378 -74.85 -54.93 30.04
C PHE A 378 -73.61 -54.46 29.24
N CYS A 379 -72.89 -55.41 28.64
CA CYS A 379 -71.84 -55.08 27.68
C CYS A 379 -72.46 -54.47 26.41
N ILE A 380 -72.03 -53.27 26.01
CA ILE A 380 -72.61 -52.56 24.86
C ILE A 380 -72.31 -53.23 23.51
N LEU A 381 -71.34 -54.15 23.46
CA LEU A 381 -70.95 -54.86 22.24
C LEU A 381 -71.67 -56.20 22.08
N CYS A 382 -71.80 -56.99 23.16
CA CYS A 382 -72.39 -58.34 23.10
C CYS A 382 -73.73 -58.47 23.84
N HIS A 383 -74.20 -57.40 24.48
CA HIS A 383 -75.47 -57.30 25.21
C HIS A 383 -75.64 -58.28 26.38
N GLN A 384 -74.57 -58.91 26.85
CA GLN A 384 -74.60 -59.79 28.02
C GLN A 384 -74.51 -59.01 29.34
N PRO A 385 -75.16 -59.48 30.43
CA PRO A 385 -74.98 -58.92 31.76
C PRO A 385 -73.52 -59.01 32.22
N LEU A 386 -72.98 -57.92 32.75
CA LEU A 386 -71.64 -57.85 33.35
C LEU A 386 -71.70 -58.28 34.81
N SER A 387 -71.01 -59.37 35.15
CA SER A 387 -70.72 -59.74 36.54
C SER A 387 -69.79 -58.71 37.20
N ASP A 388 -69.71 -58.72 38.54
CA ASP A 388 -68.85 -57.76 39.26
C ASP A 388 -67.37 -57.89 38.88
N LYS A 389 -66.88 -59.11 38.64
CA LYS A 389 -65.53 -59.35 38.10
C LYS A 389 -65.36 -58.78 36.69
N ALA A 390 -66.39 -58.85 35.84
CA ALA A 390 -66.34 -58.29 34.49
C ALA A 390 -66.34 -56.76 34.53
N LYS A 391 -67.12 -56.12 35.41
CA LYS A 391 -67.09 -54.67 35.62
C LYS A 391 -65.70 -54.20 36.04
N GLU A 392 -65.09 -54.86 37.03
CA GLU A 392 -63.75 -54.52 37.50
C GLU A 392 -62.71 -54.64 36.37
N ARG A 393 -62.79 -55.69 35.55
CA ARG A 393 -61.87 -55.91 34.42
C ARG A 393 -62.02 -54.82 33.36
N VAL A 394 -63.25 -54.48 32.99
CA VAL A 394 -63.54 -53.45 31.99
C VAL A 394 -63.12 -52.06 32.49
N LEU A 395 -63.28 -51.75 33.79
CA LEU A 395 -62.76 -50.51 34.38
C LEU A 395 -61.23 -50.45 34.38
N LYS A 396 -60.54 -51.57 34.68
CA LYS A 396 -59.07 -51.64 34.58
C LYS A 396 -58.59 -51.39 33.15
N PHE A 397 -59.27 -51.97 32.16
CA PHE A 397 -59.00 -51.73 30.75
C PHE A 397 -59.25 -50.29 30.34
N ASP A 398 -60.34 -49.69 30.80
CA ASP A 398 -60.64 -48.29 30.53
C ASP A 398 -59.57 -47.36 31.13
N SER A 399 -59.20 -47.61 32.39
CA SER A 399 -58.10 -46.91 33.06
C SER A 399 -56.78 -47.02 32.31
N TYR A 400 -56.46 -48.19 31.75
CA TYR A 400 -55.25 -48.39 30.93
C TYR A 400 -55.32 -47.64 29.59
N VAL A 401 -56.46 -47.66 28.89
CA VAL A 401 -56.62 -46.92 27.62
C VAL A 401 -56.62 -45.40 27.86
N GLN A 402 -57.16 -44.96 28.99
CA GLN A 402 -57.13 -43.57 29.42
C GLN A 402 -55.79 -43.14 30.04
N ASP A 403 -54.91 -44.09 30.37
CA ASP A 403 -53.62 -43.84 31.02
C ASP A 403 -52.78 -42.86 30.21
N ALA A 404 -52.11 -41.97 30.93
CA ALA A 404 -51.26 -40.93 30.38
C ALA A 404 -50.13 -41.53 29.53
N THR A 405 -49.67 -42.75 29.83
CA THR A 405 -48.64 -43.46 29.06
C THR A 405 -49.06 -43.73 27.61
N SER A 406 -50.27 -44.25 27.41
CA SER A 406 -50.83 -44.57 26.09
C SER A 406 -51.10 -43.30 25.26
N LYS A 407 -51.66 -42.25 25.88
CA LYS A 407 -51.89 -40.96 25.21
C LYS A 407 -50.57 -40.28 24.83
N SER A 408 -49.56 -40.35 25.70
CA SER A 408 -48.23 -39.78 25.42
C SER A 408 -47.54 -40.48 24.26
N LEU A 409 -47.64 -41.82 24.15
CA LEU A 409 -47.08 -42.56 23.02
C LEU A 409 -47.70 -42.12 21.69
N ASN A 410 -49.02 -41.99 21.62
CA ASN A 410 -49.69 -41.59 20.39
C ASN A 410 -49.30 -40.16 19.98
N GLN A 411 -49.21 -39.23 20.94
CA GLN A 411 -48.74 -37.87 20.67
C GLN A 411 -47.29 -37.84 20.18
N ALA A 412 -46.39 -38.65 20.78
CA ALA A 412 -45.00 -38.76 20.34
C ALA A 412 -44.92 -39.33 18.92
N LYS A 413 -45.76 -40.31 18.57
CA LYS A 413 -45.86 -40.86 17.21
C LYS A 413 -46.26 -39.80 16.19
N ILE A 414 -47.34 -39.05 16.46
CA ILE A 414 -47.83 -38.00 15.57
C ILE A 414 -46.76 -36.93 15.34
N LYS A 415 -46.12 -36.43 16.40
CA LYS A 415 -45.06 -35.42 16.29
C LYS A 415 -43.86 -35.92 15.47
N LYS A 416 -43.42 -37.16 15.73
CA LYS A 416 -42.34 -37.79 14.96
C LYS A 416 -42.71 -37.91 13.48
N ASP A 417 -43.90 -38.41 13.18
CA ASP A 417 -44.34 -38.66 11.81
C ASP A 417 -44.54 -37.35 11.04
N GLN A 418 -45.18 -36.35 11.64
CA GLN A 418 -45.30 -34.99 11.08
C GLN A 418 -43.93 -34.40 10.75
N LYS A 419 -42.97 -34.49 11.68
CA LYS A 419 -41.62 -33.97 11.45
C LYS A 419 -40.90 -34.73 10.33
N LEU A 420 -41.08 -36.04 10.22
CA LEU A 420 -40.49 -36.85 9.13
C LEU A 420 -41.12 -36.56 7.77
N THR A 421 -42.42 -36.25 7.71
CA THR A 421 -43.08 -35.85 6.47
C THR A 421 -42.43 -34.61 5.84
N GLU A 422 -41.96 -33.66 6.65
CA GLU A 422 -41.22 -32.47 6.14
C GLU A 422 -39.98 -32.85 5.30
N TYR A 423 -39.32 -33.97 5.62
CA TYR A 423 -38.14 -34.46 4.89
C TYR A 423 -38.52 -35.31 3.66
N ILE A 424 -39.67 -35.98 3.69
CA ILE A 424 -40.15 -36.81 2.58
C ILE A 424 -40.80 -35.93 1.50
N SER A 425 -41.39 -34.79 1.88
CA SER A 425 -42.09 -33.87 1.00
C SER A 425 -41.20 -32.76 0.43
N ILE A 426 -39.87 -32.93 0.42
CA ILE A 426 -38.95 -31.94 -0.16
C ILE A 426 -39.20 -31.86 -1.67
N PRO A 427 -39.59 -30.67 -2.20
CA PRO A 427 -39.91 -30.53 -3.61
C PRO A 427 -38.65 -30.60 -4.49
N HIS A 428 -38.78 -31.23 -5.65
CA HIS A 428 -37.72 -31.24 -6.66
C HIS A 428 -37.49 -29.83 -7.21
N ILE A 429 -36.27 -29.33 -7.14
CA ILE A 429 -35.90 -28.03 -7.72
C ILE A 429 -35.42 -28.25 -9.15
N LEU A 430 -36.25 -27.86 -10.11
CA LEU A 430 -35.84 -27.80 -11.52
C LEU A 430 -35.02 -26.51 -11.77
N ILE A 431 -33.78 -26.69 -12.22
CA ILE A 431 -32.88 -25.63 -12.68
C ILE A 431 -32.90 -25.63 -14.21
N SER A 432 -33.22 -24.49 -14.84
CA SER A 432 -33.21 -24.40 -16.31
C SER A 432 -31.78 -24.39 -16.86
N ASP A 433 -31.62 -24.76 -18.13
CA ASP A 433 -30.31 -24.76 -18.79
C ASP A 433 -29.66 -23.36 -18.82
N GLU A 434 -30.47 -22.30 -18.95
CA GLU A 434 -29.96 -20.92 -18.88
C GLU A 434 -29.40 -20.61 -17.48
N LEU A 435 -30.14 -20.96 -16.42
CA LEU A 435 -29.69 -20.72 -15.06
C LEU A 435 -28.45 -21.56 -14.71
N ARG A 436 -28.36 -22.79 -15.22
CA ARG A 436 -27.19 -23.65 -15.05
C ARG A 436 -25.94 -23.03 -15.68
N LYS A 437 -26.03 -22.56 -16.93
CA LYS A 437 -24.91 -21.88 -17.60
C LYS A 437 -24.46 -20.64 -16.82
N GLU A 438 -25.41 -19.82 -16.40
CA GLU A 438 -25.14 -18.60 -15.63
C GLU A 438 -24.40 -18.88 -14.31
N LEU A 439 -24.81 -19.92 -13.57
CA LEU A 439 -24.17 -20.30 -12.31
C LEU A 439 -22.73 -20.78 -12.52
N ILE A 440 -22.47 -21.54 -13.59
CA ILE A 440 -21.13 -22.03 -13.93
C ILE A 440 -20.22 -20.86 -14.32
N GLU A 441 -20.70 -19.93 -15.14
CA GLU A 441 -19.97 -18.71 -15.53
C GLU A 441 -19.59 -17.87 -14.30
N ASP A 442 -20.47 -17.83 -13.29
CA ASP A 442 -20.23 -17.11 -12.03
C ASP A 442 -19.45 -17.94 -10.98
N GLY A 443 -18.90 -19.10 -11.37
CA GLY A 443 -17.95 -19.88 -10.57
C GLY A 443 -18.56 -20.95 -9.67
N VAL A 444 -19.82 -21.33 -9.87
CA VAL A 444 -20.41 -22.49 -9.19
C VAL A 444 -19.99 -23.77 -9.90
N GLU A 445 -19.40 -24.71 -9.16
CA GLU A 445 -18.98 -26.01 -9.69
C GLU A 445 -20.17 -26.78 -10.28
N ALA A 446 -20.02 -27.28 -11.51
CA ALA A 446 -21.06 -28.01 -12.23
C ALA A 446 -21.54 -29.26 -11.46
N GLU A 447 -20.62 -29.96 -10.78
CA GLU A 447 -20.92 -31.13 -9.95
C GLU A 447 -21.89 -30.81 -8.81
N LYS A 448 -21.77 -29.63 -8.20
CA LYS A 448 -22.70 -29.18 -7.15
C LYS A 448 -24.08 -28.94 -7.72
N ILE A 449 -24.20 -28.41 -8.93
CA ILE A 449 -25.50 -28.19 -9.60
C ILE A 449 -26.14 -29.53 -9.97
N GLU A 450 -25.35 -30.47 -10.49
CA GLU A 450 -25.80 -31.80 -10.90
C GLU A 450 -26.24 -32.66 -9.71
N ALA A 451 -25.56 -32.59 -8.56
CA ALA A 451 -25.95 -33.31 -7.35
C ALA A 451 -27.37 -32.95 -6.87
N TYR A 452 -27.83 -31.70 -7.10
CA TYR A 452 -29.20 -31.28 -6.78
C TYR A 452 -30.21 -31.67 -7.86
N CYS A 453 -29.81 -31.75 -9.13
CA CYS A 453 -30.67 -32.16 -10.24
C CYS A 453 -30.82 -33.68 -10.41
N SER A 454 -29.90 -34.47 -9.83
CA SER A 454 -29.81 -35.93 -10.01
C SER A 454 -30.27 -36.77 -8.81
N CYS A 455 -30.89 -36.16 -7.78
CA CYS A 455 -31.61 -36.90 -6.73
C CYS A 455 -32.94 -37.52 -7.25
N SER A 456 -32.92 -38.01 -8.48
CA SER A 456 -34.01 -38.67 -9.20
C SER A 456 -33.50 -40.00 -9.75
N ALA A 457 -33.36 -40.98 -8.86
CA ALA A 457 -33.48 -42.41 -9.17
C ALA A 457 -33.87 -43.15 -7.89
#